data_AF-A0A174PMS4-F1
#
_entry.id   AF-A0A174PMS4-F1
#
_cell.length_a   1.000
_cell.length_b   1.000
_cell.length_c   1.000
_cell.angle_alpha   90.00
_cell.angle_beta   90.00
_cell.angle_gamma   90.00
#
_symmetry.space_group_name_H-M   'P 1'
#
loop_
_entity.id
_entity.type
_entity.pdbx_description
1 polymer ?
#
loop_
_entity_poly.entity_id
_entity_poly.type
_entity_poly.pdbx_seq_one_letter_code
_entity_poly.pdbx_strand_id
1 'polypeptide(L)'
;MGITRTVTTQVYCDVCGKWVIGWESEETGVSREWAKYHARCKGCTAGQKVICKECRIKQRIKKCSLQKKWGAAGMDGGACLGFSHDGDDEPIERCKRCIACTSFDWDEEKERLKL
;
A
#
# COMPACT_ATOMS: atom_id res chain seq x y z
N MET A 1 -15.53 -1.42 44.53
CA MET A 1 -14.66 -1.83 43.41
C MET A 1 -15.27 -1.31 42.13
N GLY A 2 -14.56 -0.46 41.40
CA GLY A 2 -15.08 0.18 40.19
C GLY A 2 -15.11 -0.81 39.01
N ILE A 3 -16.11 -0.66 38.15
CA ILE A 3 -16.16 -1.34 36.86
C ILE A 3 -15.25 -0.56 35.91
N THR A 4 -14.19 -1.19 35.39
CA THR A 4 -13.35 -0.60 34.33
C THR A 4 -13.80 -1.12 32.96
N ARG A 5 -13.76 -0.25 31.95
CA ARG A 5 -14.10 -0.59 30.55
C ARG A 5 -12.88 -0.43 29.67
N THR A 6 -12.47 -1.51 29.01
CA THR A 6 -11.41 -1.50 28.01
C THR A 6 -12.01 -1.52 26.61
N VAL A 7 -11.52 -0.65 25.74
CA VAL A 7 -11.92 -0.58 24.33
C VAL A 7 -10.71 -0.94 23.48
N THR A 8 -10.86 -1.98 22.65
CA THR A 8 -9.85 -2.41 21.70
C THR A 8 -10.29 -2.03 20.29
N THR A 9 -9.43 -1.30 19.57
CA THR A 9 -9.63 -0.96 18.16
C THR A 9 -8.56 -1.67 17.36
N GLN A 10 -8.95 -2.53 16.43
CA GLN A 10 -8.00 -3.31 15.63
C GLN A 10 -8.30 -3.14 14.14
N VAL A 11 -7.25 -3.04 13.34
CA VAL A 11 -7.30 -2.89 11.89
C VAL A 11 -6.67 -4.12 11.27
N TYR A 12 -7.44 -4.78 10.42
CA TYR A 12 -7.04 -5.98 9.69
C TYR A 12 -7.05 -5.73 8.19
N CYS A 13 -6.30 -6.54 7.45
CA CYS A 13 -6.36 -6.57 6.00
C CYS A 13 -7.59 -7.37 5.53
N ASP A 14 -8.46 -6.76 4.74
CA ASP A 14 -9.65 -7.42 4.18
C ASP A 14 -9.33 -8.52 3.15
N VAL A 15 -8.09 -8.56 2.65
CA VAL A 15 -7.67 -9.54 1.63
C VAL A 15 -7.04 -10.79 2.23
N CYS A 16 -6.20 -10.63 3.25
CA CYS A 16 -5.46 -11.75 3.85
C CYS A 16 -5.74 -11.98 5.34
N GLY A 17 -6.58 -11.17 5.97
CA GLY A 17 -6.91 -11.28 7.39
C GLY A 17 -5.77 -10.92 8.35
N LYS A 18 -4.59 -10.54 7.84
CA LYS A 18 -3.46 -10.18 8.71
C LYS A 18 -3.76 -8.92 9.50
N TRP A 19 -3.38 -8.93 10.77
CA TRP A 19 -3.41 -7.76 11.63
C TRP A 19 -2.41 -6.70 11.14
N VAL A 20 -2.85 -5.44 11.11
CA VAL A 20 -2.05 -4.30 10.64
C VAL A 20 -1.61 -3.44 11.82
N ILE A 21 -2.57 -2.99 12.62
CA ILE A 21 -2.36 -2.12 13.77
C ILE A 21 -3.57 -2.21 14.70
N GLY A 22 -3.36 -1.98 15.98
CA GLY A 22 -4.43 -1.87 16.94
C GLY A 22 -4.02 -0.99 18.11
N TRP A 23 -5.04 -0.58 18.86
CA TRP A 23 -4.93 0.23 20.05
C TRP A 23 -5.82 -0.37 21.12
N GLU A 24 -5.35 -0.26 22.35
CA GLU A 24 -6.11 -0.59 23.54
C GLU A 24 -6.12 0.65 24.42
N SER A 25 -7.31 1.04 24.86
CA SER A 25 -7.53 2.27 25.61
C SER A 25 -8.59 2.05 26.67
N GLU A 26 -8.36 2.62 27.85
CA GLU A 26 -9.37 2.68 28.89
C GLU A 26 -10.41 3.75 28.50
N GLU A 27 -11.69 3.37 28.56
CA GLU A 27 -12.86 4.22 28.29
C GLU A 27 -13.12 4.64 26.83
N THR A 28 -12.15 5.28 26.15
CA THR A 28 -12.39 5.92 24.83
C THR A 28 -11.60 5.27 23.72
N GLY A 29 -12.29 4.65 22.76
CA GLY A 29 -11.68 4.02 21.58
C GLY A 29 -11.11 5.01 20.56
N VAL A 30 -10.39 4.48 19.57
CA VAL A 30 -9.75 5.30 18.53
C VAL A 30 -10.74 5.63 17.41
N SER A 31 -10.72 6.88 16.93
CA SER A 31 -11.58 7.31 15.82
C SER A 31 -11.25 6.58 14.51
N ARG A 32 -12.24 6.40 13.64
CA ARG A 32 -12.04 5.76 12.34
C ARG A 32 -11.06 6.52 11.45
N GLU A 33 -11.04 7.84 11.54
CA GLU A 33 -10.12 8.69 10.76
C GLU A 33 -8.68 8.54 11.23
N TRP A 34 -8.48 8.50 12.54
CA TRP A 34 -7.17 8.24 13.14
C TRP A 34 -6.65 6.86 12.78
N ALA A 35 -7.50 5.84 12.87
CA ALA A 35 -7.15 4.48 12.48
C ALA A 35 -6.81 4.38 10.98
N LYS A 36 -7.54 5.10 10.11
CA LYS A 36 -7.24 5.19 8.67
C LYS A 36 -5.90 5.86 8.41
N TYR A 37 -5.60 6.97 9.07
CA TYR A 37 -4.33 7.69 8.93
C TYR A 37 -3.15 6.79 9.28
N HIS A 38 -3.19 6.16 10.46
CA HIS A 38 -2.11 5.26 10.90
C HIS A 38 -1.97 4.00 10.03
N ALA A 39 -3.08 3.44 9.53
CA ALA A 39 -3.02 2.34 8.58
C ALA A 39 -2.32 2.76 7.27
N ARG A 40 -2.57 3.98 6.78
CA ARG A 40 -1.87 4.54 5.61
C ARG A 40 -0.38 4.75 5.86
N CYS A 41 0.01 5.22 7.05
CA CYS A 41 1.42 5.33 7.44
C CYS A 41 2.15 3.97 7.44
N LYS A 42 1.45 2.85 7.67
CA LYS A 42 1.99 1.49 7.53
C LYS A 42 2.00 0.97 6.08
N GLY A 43 1.67 1.82 5.10
CA GLY A 43 1.61 1.50 3.68
C GLY A 43 0.33 0.78 3.24
N CYS A 44 -0.69 0.73 4.09
CA CYS A 44 -1.99 0.16 3.74
C CYS A 44 -2.83 1.16 2.95
N THR A 45 -3.66 0.67 2.03
CA THR A 45 -4.74 1.48 1.47
C THR A 45 -5.92 1.40 2.42
N ALA A 46 -6.29 2.52 3.03
CA ALA A 46 -7.44 2.62 3.92
C ALA A 46 -8.52 3.51 3.27
N GLY A 47 -9.43 2.86 2.53
CA GLY A 47 -10.57 3.47 1.85
C GLY A 47 -11.86 2.77 2.25
N GLN A 48 -12.64 2.29 1.27
CA GLN A 48 -13.77 1.38 1.53
C GLN A 48 -13.31 -0.01 1.99
N LYS A 49 -12.10 -0.41 1.60
CA LYS A 49 -11.41 -1.62 2.08
C LYS A 49 -10.03 -1.25 2.61
N VAL A 50 -9.57 -2.00 3.62
CA VAL A 50 -8.22 -1.96 4.16
C VAL A 50 -7.40 -3.07 3.52
N ILE A 51 -6.41 -2.69 2.70
CA ILE A 51 -5.52 -3.65 2.04
C ILE A 51 -4.10 -3.42 2.54
N CYS A 52 -3.48 -4.45 3.12
CA CYS A 52 -2.11 -4.36 3.59
C CYS A 52 -1.12 -4.19 2.46
N LYS A 53 0.06 -3.66 2.81
CA LYS A 53 1.18 -3.43 1.88
C LYS A 53 1.51 -4.67 1.04
N GLU A 54 1.62 -5.84 1.66
CA GLU A 54 1.93 -7.10 0.96
C GLU A 54 0.87 -7.48 -0.08
N CYS A 55 -0.42 -7.38 0.27
CA CYS A 55 -1.50 -7.70 -0.65
C CYS A 55 -1.55 -6.71 -1.81
N ARG A 56 -1.28 -5.43 -1.53
CA ARG A 56 -1.20 -4.38 -2.55
C ARG A 56 -0.05 -4.64 -3.53
N ILE A 57 1.11 -5.08 -3.03
CA ILE A 57 2.26 -5.49 -3.86
C ILE A 57 1.91 -6.72 -4.71
N LYS A 58 1.37 -7.78 -4.11
CA LYS A 58 0.98 -9.00 -4.84
C LYS A 58 -0.03 -8.71 -5.95
N GLN A 59 -1.04 -7.89 -5.66
CA GLN A 59 -2.01 -7.46 -6.67
C GLN A 59 -1.35 -6.64 -7.78
N ARG A 60 -0.41 -5.74 -7.45
CA ARG A 60 0.34 -4.97 -8.45
C ARG A 60 1.18 -5.88 -9.35
N ILE A 61 1.91 -6.84 -8.78
CA ILE A 61 2.71 -7.82 -9.53
C ILE A 61 1.83 -8.61 -10.49
N LYS A 62 0.69 -9.12 -10.01
CA LYS A 62 -0.26 -9.88 -10.85
C LYS A 62 -0.81 -9.04 -12.00
N LYS A 63 -1.11 -7.76 -11.75
CA LYS A 63 -1.55 -6.84 -12.83
C LYS A 63 -0.43 -6.58 -13.83
N CYS A 64 0.79 -6.29 -13.37
CA CYS A 64 1.92 -6.07 -14.26
C CYS A 64 2.31 -7.32 -15.06
N SER A 65 2.18 -8.53 -14.50
CA SER A 65 2.47 -9.77 -15.23
C SER A 65 1.43 -10.07 -16.30
N LEU A 66 0.15 -9.76 -16.05
CA LEU A 66 -0.90 -9.83 -17.05
C LEU A 66 -0.67 -8.81 -18.17
N GLN A 67 -0.31 -7.57 -17.82
CA GLN A 67 0.08 -6.54 -18.77
C GLN A 67 1.29 -6.97 -19.62
N LYS A 68 2.31 -7.59 -19.03
CA LYS A 68 3.45 -8.10 -19.81
C LYS A 68 3.07 -9.18 -20.81
N LYS A 69 2.16 -10.09 -20.46
CA LYS A 69 1.79 -11.25 -21.30
C LYS A 69 0.83 -10.89 -22.44
N TRP A 70 -0.08 -9.95 -22.20
CA TRP A 70 -1.14 -9.60 -23.14
C TRP A 70 -0.98 -8.18 -23.70
N GLY A 71 0.10 -7.48 -23.31
CA GLY A 71 0.46 -6.10 -23.67
C GLY A 71 0.15 -5.06 -22.58
N ALA A 72 1.16 -4.22 -22.25
CA ALA A 72 1.17 -2.90 -21.55
C ALA A 72 2.40 -2.73 -20.60
N ALA A 73 2.99 -1.54 -20.38
CA ALA A 73 2.80 -0.22 -20.97
C ALA A 73 4.00 0.69 -20.63
N GLY A 74 4.42 1.57 -21.55
CA GLY A 74 5.27 2.73 -21.26
C GLY A 74 4.50 3.98 -20.79
N MET A 75 5.14 4.89 -20.06
CA MET A 75 4.53 6.08 -19.50
C MET A 75 5.55 7.15 -19.05
N ASP A 76 5.23 8.43 -19.23
CA ASP A 76 6.09 9.55 -18.83
C ASP A 76 5.32 10.62 -18.03
N GLY A 77 6.02 11.49 -17.30
CA GLY A 77 5.40 12.52 -16.44
C GLY A 77 4.94 12.02 -15.07
N GLY A 78 5.60 10.97 -14.53
CA GLY A 78 5.36 10.44 -13.18
C GLY A 78 4.80 9.01 -13.16
N ALA A 79 4.94 8.34 -14.29
CA ALA A 79 4.17 7.19 -14.69
C ALA A 79 5.15 6.08 -15.16
N CYS A 80 4.77 4.80 -15.10
CA CYS A 80 5.59 3.62 -15.44
C CYS A 80 6.00 3.44 -16.94
N LEU A 81 7.29 3.35 -17.30
CA LEU A 81 7.76 3.18 -18.71
C LEU A 81 7.76 1.77 -19.36
N GLY A 82 7.26 0.70 -18.73
CA GLY A 82 6.87 -0.53 -19.44
C GLY A 82 7.95 -1.53 -19.83
N PHE A 83 7.64 -2.37 -20.82
CA PHE A 83 8.48 -3.48 -21.32
C PHE A 83 8.71 -3.32 -22.85
N SER A 84 9.93 -3.55 -23.39
CA SER A 84 10.34 -3.42 -24.82
C SER A 84 10.24 -4.71 -25.67
N HIS A 85 10.39 -4.57 -26.99
CA HIS A 85 10.48 -5.63 -28.01
C HIS A 85 11.89 -5.73 -28.63
N ASP A 86 12.22 -6.85 -29.29
CA ASP A 86 13.56 -7.14 -29.83
C ASP A 86 13.93 -6.14 -30.96
N GLY A 87 14.94 -5.29 -30.72
CA GLY A 87 15.50 -4.34 -31.71
C GLY A 87 16.02 -2.99 -31.17
N ASP A 88 15.82 -2.67 -29.89
CA ASP A 88 16.22 -1.38 -29.30
C ASP A 88 17.62 -1.42 -28.65
N ASP A 89 18.52 -0.50 -29.04
CA ASP A 89 19.90 -0.36 -28.53
C ASP A 89 20.02 0.32 -27.15
N GLU A 90 18.90 0.73 -26.51
CA GLU A 90 18.91 1.30 -25.17
C GLU A 90 18.14 0.42 -24.13
N PRO A 91 18.73 0.14 -22.95
CA PRO A 91 18.11 -0.71 -21.94
C PRO A 91 16.93 0.00 -21.25
N ILE A 92 15.70 -0.47 -21.46
CA ILE A 92 14.53 0.05 -20.73
C ILE A 92 14.68 -0.25 -19.23
N GLU A 93 14.92 0.82 -18.46
CA GLU A 93 15.09 0.76 -17.01
C GLU A 93 13.78 0.38 -16.30
N ARG A 94 13.89 -0.55 -15.34
CA ARG A 94 12.80 -1.05 -14.48
C ARG A 94 11.91 0.10 -13.97
N CYS A 95 10.60 -0.14 -13.88
CA CYS A 95 9.60 0.84 -13.44
C CYS A 95 9.96 1.50 -12.07
N LYS A 96 10.63 2.66 -12.12
CA LYS A 96 11.35 3.36 -11.03
C LYS A 96 10.49 3.87 -9.87
N ARG A 97 9.17 3.75 -9.93
CA ARG A 97 8.24 4.13 -8.85
C ARG A 97 7.24 3.03 -8.49
N CYS A 98 7.46 1.82 -8.99
CA CYS A 98 6.56 0.72 -8.71
C CYS A 98 6.77 0.22 -7.27
N ILE A 99 5.69 0.23 -6.48
CA ILE A 99 5.61 -0.38 -5.15
C ILE A 99 6.12 -1.83 -5.10
N ALA A 100 6.13 -2.53 -6.24
CA ALA A 100 6.57 -3.91 -6.35
C ALA A 100 8.02 -4.11 -6.85
N CYS A 101 8.67 -3.08 -7.43
CA CYS A 101 9.98 -3.20 -8.08
C CYS A 101 11.10 -2.40 -7.39
N THR A 102 10.94 -2.08 -6.10
CA THR A 102 12.03 -1.71 -5.17
C THR A 102 12.64 -0.31 -5.25
N SER A 103 11.87 0.73 -5.55
CA SER A 103 12.33 2.14 -5.36
C SER A 103 11.21 3.09 -4.89
N PHE A 104 10.10 2.55 -4.38
CA PHE A 104 9.07 3.39 -3.77
C PHE A 104 9.48 3.71 -2.33
N ASP A 105 10.00 4.93 -2.12
CA ASP A 105 10.39 5.43 -0.82
C ASP A 105 9.15 5.63 0.05
N TRP A 106 9.01 4.75 1.03
CA TRP A 106 7.88 4.78 1.96
C TRP A 106 8.04 5.82 3.04
N ASP A 107 9.28 6.24 3.32
CA ASP A 107 9.55 7.30 4.26
C ASP A 107 9.18 8.64 3.61
N GLU A 108 9.56 8.89 2.36
CA GLU A 108 9.11 10.06 1.56
C GLU A 108 7.58 10.12 1.44
N GLU A 109 6.91 9.02 1.10
CA GLU A 109 5.44 8.99 1.00
C GLU A 109 4.76 9.17 2.36
N LYS A 110 5.38 8.66 3.44
CA LYS A 110 4.90 8.91 4.80
C LYS A 110 5.08 10.37 5.18
N GLU A 111 6.17 11.02 4.77
CA GLU A 111 6.39 12.47 4.94
C GLU A 111 5.37 13.29 4.15
N ARG A 112 5.08 12.94 2.90
CA ARG A 112 4.02 13.58 2.10
C ARG A 112 2.63 13.47 2.74
N LEU A 113 2.40 12.38 3.47
CA LEU A 113 1.15 12.14 4.19
C LEU A 113 1.12 12.78 5.58
N LYS A 114 2.26 13.25 6.12
CA LYS A 114 2.28 14.13 7.30
C LYS A 114 1.75 15.50 6.83
N LEU A 115 0.48 15.76 7.11
CA LEU A 115 -0.11 17.11 7.03
C LEU A 115 0.46 17.99 8.15
#